data_AF-A0A554J0U2-F1
#
_entry.id   AF-A0A554J0U2-F1
#
_cell.length_a   1.000
_cell.length_b   1.000
_cell.length_c   1.000
_cell.angle_alpha   90.00
_cell.angle_beta   90.00
_cell.angle_gamma   90.00
#
_symmetry.space_group_name_H-M   'P 1'
#
loop_
_entity.id
_entity.type
_entity.pdbx_description
1 polymer ?
#
loop_
_entity_poly.entity_id
_entity_poly.type
_entity_poly.pdbx_seq_one_letter_code
_entity_poly.pdbx_strand_id
1 'polypeptide(L)' 'MSVTAGKYHRVQLDFSEEAFEELETLKKRLSASSRAEVVRAALGVLKWAVNHSEEGNKIQVARKADNKVVGVEFPFLFVS' A
#
# COMPACT_ATOMS: atom_id res chain seq x y z
N MET A 1 -14.13 21.59 -26.27
CA MET A 1 -14.36 20.28 -25.63
C MET A 1 -14.03 20.43 -24.16
N SER A 2 -15.04 20.41 -23.29
CA SER A 2 -14.84 20.48 -21.83
C SER A 2 -14.65 19.05 -21.32
N VAL A 3 -13.46 18.74 -20.80
CA VAL A 3 -13.19 17.46 -20.15
C VAL A 3 -13.89 17.51 -18.79
N THR A 4 -14.89 16.66 -18.59
CA THR A 4 -15.58 16.53 -17.31
C THR A 4 -14.57 16.13 -16.24
N ALA A 5 -14.20 17.06 -15.36
CA ALA A 5 -13.33 16.78 -14.23
C ALA A 5 -14.00 15.70 -13.36
N GLY A 6 -13.35 14.54 -13.19
CA GLY A 6 -13.83 13.51 -12.29
C GLY A 6 -14.03 14.06 -10.88
N LYS A 7 -15.03 13.57 -10.14
CA LYS A 7 -15.20 13.95 -8.73
C LYS A 7 -14.02 13.41 -7.93
N TYR A 8 -13.15 14.30 -7.45
CA TYR A 8 -12.05 13.95 -6.54
C TYR A 8 -12.38 14.43 -5.13
N HIS A 9 -12.10 13.58 -4.13
CA HIS A 9 -12.12 13.97 -2.72
C HIS A 9 -10.71 14.37 -2.28
N ARG A 10 -10.56 15.58 -1.74
CA ARG A 10 -9.29 16.04 -1.18
C ARG A 10 -9.17 15.55 0.26
N VAL A 11 -8.08 14.86 0.56
CA VAL A 11 -7.72 14.42 1.90
C VAL A 11 -6.48 15.18 2.35
N GLN A 12 -6.51 15.74 3.55
CA GLN A 12 -5.35 16.30 4.22
C GLN A 12 -4.89 15.29 5.29
N LEU A 13 -3.60 14.97 5.27
CA LEU A 13 -2.99 14.01 6.19
C LEU A 13 -1.77 14.70 6.79
N ASP A 14 -1.69 14.70 8.11
CA ASP A 14 -0.50 15.10 8.82
C ASP A 14 0.38 13.86 9.00
N PHE A 15 1.61 13.95 8.51
CA PHE A 15 2.63 12.92 8.69
C PHE A 15 3.62 13.39 9.74
N SER A 16 4.12 12.46 10.58
CA SER A 16 5.38 12.71 11.28
C SER A 16 6.49 12.90 10.25
N GLU A 17 7.58 13.55 10.66
CA GLU A 17 8.75 13.73 9.80
C GLU A 17 9.26 12.39 9.24
N GLU A 18 9.40 11.39 10.11
CA GLU A 18 9.80 10.02 9.73
C GLU A 18 8.85 9.41 8.69
N ALA A 19 7.54 9.44 8.92
CA ALA A 19 6.57 8.86 8.00
C ALA A 19 6.54 9.60 6.65
N PHE A 20 6.83 10.90 6.64
CA PHE A 20 6.95 11.69 5.43
C PHE A 20 8.22 11.34 4.63
N GLU A 21 9.34 11.11 5.30
CA GLU A 21 10.58 10.63 4.67
C GLU A 21 10.42 9.23 4.07
N GLU A 22 9.70 8.34 4.75
CA GLU A 22 9.32 7.02 4.21
C GLU A 22 8.48 7.17 2.93
N LEU A 23 7.49 8.06 2.92
CA LEU A 23 6.67 8.34 1.76
C LEU A 23 7.51 8.84 0.56
N GLU A 24 8.46 9.75 0.80
CA GLU A 24 9.41 10.19 -0.23
C GLU A 24 10.32 9.05 -0.72
N THR A 25 10.77 8.20 0.20
CA THR A 25 11.60 7.03 -0.13
C THR A 25 10.83 6.05 -1.02
N LEU A 26 9.58 5.75 -0.67
CA LEU A 26 8.71 4.90 -1.48
C LEU A 26 8.41 5.53 -2.85
N LYS A 27 8.15 6.84 -2.90
CA LYS A 27 7.97 7.56 -4.17
C LYS A 27 9.15 7.36 -5.12
N LYS A 28 10.39 7.49 -4.62
CA LYS A 28 11.61 7.25 -5.41
C LYS A 28 11.73 5.79 -5.84
N ARG A 29 11.52 4.84 -4.93
CA ARG A 29 11.65 3.40 -5.21
C ARG A 29 10.63 2.88 -6.22
N LEU A 30 9.44 3.46 -6.22
CA LEU A 30 8.35 3.12 -7.14
C LEU A 30 8.40 3.95 -8.44
N SER A 31 9.35 4.88 -8.57
CA SER A 31 9.39 5.87 -9.66
C SER A 31 8.06 6.61 -9.83
N ALA A 32 7.35 6.86 -8.74
CA ALA A 32 6.02 7.44 -8.76
C ALA A 32 6.10 8.95 -9.03
N SER A 33 5.16 9.44 -9.84
CA SER A 33 5.09 10.85 -10.25
C SER A 33 4.70 11.77 -9.08
N SER A 34 3.95 11.25 -8.10
CA SER A 34 3.41 12.03 -6.98
C SER A 34 3.26 11.19 -5.72
N ARG A 35 3.21 11.87 -4.56
CA ARG A 35 2.87 11.23 -3.27
C ARG A 35 1.48 10.59 -3.30
N ALA A 36 0.53 11.23 -3.98
CA ALA A 36 -0.83 10.72 -4.13
C ALA A 36 -0.85 9.38 -4.88
N GLU A 37 0.04 9.17 -5.85
CA GLU A 37 0.19 7.89 -6.53
C GLU A 37 0.70 6.80 -5.58
N VAL A 38 1.69 7.11 -4.74
CA VAL A 38 2.18 6.18 -3.70
C VAL A 38 1.07 5.82 -2.72
N VAL A 39 0.32 6.82 -2.23
CA VAL A 39 -0.81 6.59 -1.30
C VAL A 39 -1.89 5.72 -1.95
N ARG A 40 -2.22 5.92 -3.23
CA ARG A 40 -3.18 5.07 -3.94
C ARG A 40 -2.67 3.63 -4.09
N ALA A 41 -1.39 3.45 -4.40
CA ALA A 41 -0.78 2.12 -4.45
C ALA A 41 -0.83 1.43 -3.09
N ALA A 42 -0.50 2.15 -2.01
CA ALA A 42 -0.58 1.65 -0.64
C ALA A 42 -2.00 1.23 -0.25
N LEU A 43 -3.01 2.05 -0.59
CA LEU A 43 -4.42 1.69 -0.39
C LEU A 43 -4.83 0.43 -1.16
N GLY A 44 -4.34 0.27 -2.39
CA GLY A 44 -4.59 -0.93 -3.20
C GLY A 44 -4.00 -2.19 -2.57
N VAL A 45 -2.76 -2.11 -2.08
CA VAL A 45 -2.09 -3.23 -1.39
C VAL A 45 -2.82 -3.57 -0.08
N LEU A 46 -3.22 -2.57 0.69
CA LEU A 46 -3.96 -2.77 1.93
C LEU A 46 -5.30 -3.46 1.67
N LYS A 47 -6.06 -2.98 0.68
CA LYS A 47 -7.31 -3.62 0.26
C LYS A 47 -7.10 -5.08 -0.18
N TRP A 48 -6.06 -5.33 -0.98
CA TRP A 48 -5.72 -6.69 -1.42
C TRP A 48 -5.45 -7.62 -0.23
N ALA A 49 -4.66 -7.16 0.73
CA ALA A 49 -4.31 -7.96 1.91
C ALA A 49 -5.53 -8.25 2.80
N VAL A 50 -6.40 -7.25 3.02
CA VAL A 50 -7.66 -7.42 3.78
C VAL A 50 -8.56 -8.45 3.11
N ASN A 51 -8.84 -8.30 1.80
CA ASN A 51 -9.68 -9.23 1.06
C ASN A 51 -9.19 -10.68 1.18
N HIS A 52 -7.89 -10.91 0.97
CA HIS A 52 -7.33 -12.25 1.07
C HIS A 52 -7.47 -12.84 2.46
N SER A 53 -7.32 -12.02 3.52
CA SER A 53 -7.52 -12.51 4.86
C SER A 53 -8.98 -12.81 5.18
N GLU A 54 -9.94 -11.99 4.74
CA GLU A 54 -11.37 -12.23 4.96
C GLU A 54 -11.82 -13.54 4.29
N GLU A 55 -11.21 -13.87 3.16
CA GLU A 55 -11.41 -15.13 2.43
C GLU A 55 -10.68 -16.33 3.06
N GLY A 56 -9.90 -16.13 4.14
CA GLY A 56 -9.13 -17.18 4.82
C GLY A 56 -7.87 -17.63 4.06
N ASN A 57 -7.40 -16.87 3.07
CA ASN A 57 -6.18 -17.17 2.34
C ASN A 57 -4.94 -16.93 3.21
N LYS A 58 -3.86 -17.68 2.95
CA LYS A 58 -2.54 -17.45 3.55
C LYS A 58 -1.67 -16.63 2.59
N ILE A 59 -1.08 -15.55 3.10
CA ILE A 59 -0.11 -14.73 2.34
C ILE A 59 1.29 -15.28 2.61
N GLN A 60 2.06 -15.50 1.55
CA GLN A 60 3.40 -16.07 1.62
C GLN A 60 4.40 -15.25 0.81
N VAL A 61 5.63 -15.16 1.31
CA VAL A 61 6.77 -14.57 0.59
C VAL A 61 7.76 -15.66 0.24
N ALA A 62 8.04 -15.80 -1.05
CA ALA A 62 9.06 -16.71 -1.57
C ALA A 62 10.37 -15.95 -1.80
N ARG A 63 11.45 -16.37 -1.13
CA ARG A 63 12.78 -15.82 -1.34
C ARG A 63 13.47 -16.61 -2.45
N LYS A 64 13.77 -15.95 -3.56
CA LYS A 64 14.43 -16.58 -4.73
C LYS A 64 15.82 -17.14 -4.42
N ALA A 65 16.54 -16.58 -3.45
CA ALA A 65 17.92 -16.95 -3.16
C ALA A 65 18.07 -18.34 -2.54
N ASP A 66 17.12 -18.78 -1.71
CA ASP A 66 17.16 -20.05 -0.98
C ASP A 66 15.91 -20.91 -1.21
N ASN A 67 15.04 -20.49 -2.13
CA ASN A 67 13.74 -21.09 -2.44
C ASN A 67 12.85 -21.31 -1.20
N LYS A 68 13.09 -20.56 -0.12
CA LYS A 68 12.27 -20.65 1.10
C LYS A 68 10.99 -19.86 0.93
N VAL A 69 9.90 -20.46 1.39
CA VAL A 69 8.58 -19.84 1.48
C VAL A 69 8.29 -19.59 2.95
N VAL A 70 8.01 -18.33 3.30
CA VAL A 70 7.66 -17.93 4.68
C VAL A 70 6.26 -17.34 4.68
N GLY A 71 5.43 -17.76 5.63
CA GLY A 71 4.12 -17.15 5.86
C GLY A 71 4.28 -15.75 6.43
N VAL A 72 3.49 -14.80 5.93
CA VAL A 72 3.46 -13.43 6.46
C VAL A 72 2.21 -13.26 7.29
N GLU A 73 2.40 -12.84 8.54
CA GLU A 73 1.32 -12.42 9.42
C GLU A 73 1.25 -10.91 9.43
N PHE A 74 0.05 -10.37 9.26
CA PHE A 74 -0.21 -8.94 9.33
C PHE A 74 -1.00 -8.64 10.62
N PRO A 75 -0.32 -8.48 11.77
CA PRO A 75 -0.98 -8.39 13.07
C PRO A 75 -1.96 -7.20 13.19
N PHE A 76 -1.75 -6.16 12.38
CA PHE A 76 -2.59 -4.95 12.35
C PHE A 76 -3.78 -5.03 11.39
N LEU A 77 -3.87 -6.07 10.55
CA LEU A 77 -5.03 -6.27 9.65
C LEU A 77 -6.17 -7.03 10.33
N PHE A 78 -5.95 -7.55 11.54
CA PHE A 78 -6.92 -8.36 12.29
C PHE A 78 -7.29 -7.63 13.58
N VAL A 79 -8.12 -6.59 13.46
CA VAL A 79 -8.88 -6.12 14.62
C VAL A 79 -10.11 -7.02 14.69
N SER A 80 -10.12 -7.90 15.69
CA SER A 80 -11.30 -8.68 16.08
C SER A 80 -12.27 -7.81 16.86
#